data_AF-A0A7L4ZS23-F1
#
_entry.id   AF-A0A7L4ZS23-F1
#
_cell.length_a   1.000
_cell.length_b   1.000
_cell.length_c   1.000
_cell.angle_alpha   90.00
_cell.angle_beta   90.00
_cell.angle_gamma   90.00
#
_symmetry.space_group_name_H-M   'P 1'
#
loop_
_entity.id
_entity.type
_entity.pdbx_description
1 polymer ?
#
loop_
_entity_poly.entity_id
_entity_poly.type
_entity_poly.pdbx_seq_one_letter_code
_entity_poly.pdbx_strand_id
1 'polypeptide(L)'
;MNYPVELLTTRAECNGVKADTQADIDRTQFRITAALRSATLQTNEATEDSAKIGSLTDQITPLEARIATMPAGDARTREEIRLRGLKRDREALEDEQLGGQGGRGAFRRQRELDAAQRQLAGYQDCLAQVQARHDALPA
;
A
#
# COMPACT_ATOMS: atom_id res chain seq x y z
N MET A 1 25.79 2.34 -9.52
CA MET A 1 25.69 3.21 -10.71
C MET A 1 26.99 3.99 -10.81
N ASN A 2 27.45 4.39 -12.00
CA ASN A 2 28.62 5.28 -12.08
C ASN A 2 28.14 6.73 -12.14
N TYR A 3 28.39 7.49 -11.08
CA TYR A 3 28.12 8.93 -11.05
C TYR A 3 29.37 9.68 -11.52
N PRO A 4 29.22 10.80 -12.27
CA PRO A 4 30.36 11.56 -12.80
C PRO A 4 31.02 12.41 -11.70
N VAL A 5 31.51 11.77 -10.64
CA VAL A 5 32.10 12.41 -9.46
C VAL A 5 33.40 13.13 -9.77
N GLU A 6 34.05 12.81 -10.89
CA GLU A 6 35.22 13.51 -11.41
C GLU A 6 34.95 15.00 -11.71
N LEU A 7 33.69 15.37 -11.96
CA LEU A 7 33.28 16.77 -12.14
C LEU A 7 33.34 17.59 -10.85
N LEU A 8 33.38 16.93 -9.69
CA LEU A 8 33.56 17.57 -8.39
C LEU A 8 35.06 17.76 -8.17
N THR A 9 35.51 19.00 -8.26
CA THR A 9 36.94 19.36 -8.23
C THR A 9 37.38 19.89 -6.87
N THR A 10 36.44 20.28 -6.01
CA THR A 10 36.71 20.79 -4.67
C THR A 10 35.96 20.02 -3.58
N ARG A 11 36.51 20.02 -2.35
CA ARG A 11 35.82 19.45 -1.17
C ARG A 11 34.51 20.18 -0.88
N ALA A 12 34.45 21.49 -1.14
CA ALA A 12 33.24 22.28 -0.97
C ALA A 12 32.10 21.82 -1.90
N GLU A 13 32.40 21.58 -3.19
CA GLU A 13 31.44 21.00 -4.15
C GLU A 13 30.95 19.63 -3.70
N CYS A 14 31.86 18.75 -3.25
CA CYS A 14 31.48 17.44 -2.73
C CYS A 14 30.55 17.55 -1.51
N ASN A 15 30.81 18.49 -0.60
CA ASN A 15 29.96 18.69 0.58
C ASN A 15 28.56 19.21 0.20
N GLY A 16 28.46 20.08 -0.82
CA GLY A 16 27.17 20.50 -1.37
C GLY A 16 26.38 19.31 -1.91
N VAL A 17 26.99 18.51 -2.79
CA VAL A 17 26.33 17.33 -3.38
C VAL A 17 25.95 16.29 -2.31
N LYS A 18 26.79 16.10 -1.28
CA LYS A 18 26.46 15.23 -0.14
C LYS A 18 25.22 15.72 0.60
N ALA A 19 25.12 17.02 0.86
CA ALA A 19 23.95 17.58 1.53
C ALA A 19 22.67 17.41 0.70
N ASP A 20 22.73 17.67 -0.60
CA ASP A 20 21.61 17.47 -1.52
C ASP A 20 21.19 16.00 -1.60
N THR A 21 22.18 15.09 -1.73
CA THR A 21 21.93 13.64 -1.78
C THR A 21 21.36 13.13 -0.46
N GLN A 22 21.82 13.66 0.69
CA GLN A 22 21.26 13.31 1.99
C GLN A 22 19.80 13.76 2.11
N ALA A 23 19.45 14.96 1.62
CA ALA A 23 18.07 15.42 1.59
C ALA A 23 17.19 14.50 0.72
N ASP A 24 17.71 14.00 -0.40
CA ASP A 24 17.02 13.00 -1.24
C ASP A 24 16.82 11.65 -0.55
N ILE A 25 17.84 11.19 0.20
CA ILE A 25 17.75 10.00 1.06
C ILE A 25 16.61 10.17 2.06
N ASP A 26 16.59 11.28 2.80
CA ASP A 26 15.60 11.54 3.86
C ASP A 26 14.18 11.60 3.27
N ARG A 27 14.01 12.30 2.14
CA ARG A 27 12.73 12.34 1.40
C ARG A 27 12.27 10.95 0.96
N THR A 28 13.19 10.12 0.47
CA THR A 28 12.87 8.77 0.00
C THR A 28 12.55 7.83 1.16
N GLN A 29 13.28 7.91 2.27
CA GLN A 29 13.00 7.17 3.49
C GLN A 29 11.63 7.52 4.08
N PHE A 30 11.26 8.81 4.06
CA PHE A 30 9.92 9.24 4.45
C PHE A 30 8.84 8.59 3.57
N ARG A 31 9.04 8.60 2.23
CA ARG A 31 8.11 7.94 1.29
C ARG A 31 7.99 6.43 1.54
N ILE A 32 9.10 5.74 1.78
CA ILE A 32 9.11 4.30 2.12
C ILE A 32 8.31 4.07 3.42
N THR A 33 8.56 4.87 4.45
CA THR A 33 7.86 4.76 5.75
C THR A 33 6.36 5.00 5.61
N ALA A 34 5.96 6.02 4.85
CA ALA A 34 4.55 6.29 4.56
C ALA A 34 3.88 5.14 3.80
N ALA A 35 4.56 4.59 2.79
CA ALA A 35 4.06 3.45 2.01
C ALA A 35 3.89 2.19 2.89
N LEU A 36 4.87 1.89 3.76
CA LEU A 36 4.78 0.78 4.72
C LEU A 36 3.59 0.96 5.67
N ARG A 37 3.42 2.14 6.24
CA ARG A 37 2.29 2.42 7.14
C ARG A 37 0.94 2.27 6.43
N SER A 38 0.83 2.77 5.20
CA SER A 38 -0.38 2.64 4.38
C SER A 38 -0.68 1.17 4.08
N ALA A 39 0.33 0.37 3.75
CA ALA A 39 0.17 -1.06 3.52
C ALA A 39 -0.32 -1.80 4.76
N THR A 40 0.19 -1.48 5.95
CA THR A 40 -0.27 -2.07 7.22
C THR A 40 -1.73 -1.74 7.51
N LEU A 41 -2.12 -0.47 7.40
CA LEU A 41 -3.51 -0.04 7.65
C LEU A 41 -4.48 -0.75 6.71
N GLN A 42 -4.15 -0.83 5.42
CA GLN A 42 -5.02 -1.49 4.44
C GLN A 42 -5.04 -3.01 4.56
N THR A 43 -3.99 -3.63 5.12
CA THR A 43 -4.02 -5.07 5.44
C THR A 43 -5.00 -5.33 6.58
N ASN A 44 -5.05 -4.46 7.58
CA ASN A 44 -6.02 -4.55 8.67
C ASN A 44 -7.45 -4.34 8.14
N GLU A 45 -7.68 -3.30 7.32
CA GLU A 45 -8.98 -3.05 6.67
C GLU A 45 -9.43 -4.26 5.85
N ALA A 46 -8.57 -4.80 4.98
CA ALA A 46 -8.91 -5.98 4.17
C ALA A 46 -9.20 -7.24 5.02
N THR A 47 -8.54 -7.39 6.17
CA THR A 47 -8.82 -8.48 7.12
C THR A 47 -10.18 -8.30 7.78
N GLU A 48 -10.49 -7.08 8.21
CA GLU A 48 -11.80 -6.73 8.77
C GLU A 48 -12.93 -6.95 7.76
N ASP A 49 -12.73 -6.54 6.51
CA ASP A 49 -13.74 -6.71 5.46
C ASP A 49 -13.92 -8.19 5.10
N SER A 50 -12.85 -8.98 5.09
CA SER A 50 -12.94 -10.43 4.92
C SER A 50 -13.74 -11.09 6.04
N ALA A 51 -13.56 -10.64 7.29
CA ALA A 51 -14.34 -11.10 8.43
C ALA A 51 -15.82 -10.68 8.32
N LYS A 52 -16.11 -9.45 7.88
CA LYS A 52 -17.48 -8.97 7.63
C LYS A 52 -18.16 -9.76 6.51
N ILE A 53 -17.47 -10.05 5.40
CA ILE A 53 -17.98 -10.88 4.29
C ILE A 53 -18.31 -12.29 4.80
N GLY A 54 -17.46 -12.87 5.64
CA GLY A 54 -17.74 -14.15 6.30
C GLY A 54 -19.02 -14.09 7.14
N SER A 55 -19.13 -13.10 8.02
CA SER A 55 -20.33 -12.87 8.85
C SER A 55 -21.60 -12.64 8.03
N LEU A 56 -21.53 -11.89 6.93
CA LEU A 56 -22.66 -11.70 6.03
C LEU A 56 -23.05 -12.99 5.32
N THR A 57 -22.08 -13.80 4.92
CA THR A 57 -22.32 -15.11 4.30
C THR A 57 -23.01 -16.07 5.28
N ASP A 58 -22.57 -16.08 6.54
CA ASP A 58 -23.17 -16.87 7.62
C ASP A 58 -24.60 -16.42 7.97
N GLN A 59 -24.95 -15.15 7.70
CA GLN A 59 -26.32 -14.65 7.87
C GLN A 59 -27.21 -14.90 6.64
N ILE A 60 -26.66 -14.75 5.44
CA ILE A 60 -27.37 -14.92 4.16
C ILE A 60 -27.81 -16.38 3.99
N THR A 61 -26.89 -17.33 4.14
CA THR A 61 -27.14 -18.77 3.87
C THR A 61 -28.36 -19.32 4.63
N PRO A 62 -28.47 -19.17 5.97
CA PRO A 62 -29.64 -19.66 6.71
C PRO A 62 -30.91 -18.84 6.40
N LEU A 63 -30.79 -17.55 6.09
CA LEU A 63 -31.93 -16.71 5.73
C LEU A 63 -32.54 -17.12 4.38
N GLU A 64 -31.69 -17.42 3.40
CA GLU A 64 -32.13 -17.97 2.10
C GLU A 64 -32.88 -19.29 2.27
N ALA A 65 -32.32 -20.22 3.04
CA ALA A 65 -32.94 -21.50 3.32
C ALA A 65 -34.30 -21.34 4.01
N ARG A 66 -34.38 -20.45 5.01
CA ARG A 66 -35.62 -20.15 5.72
C ARG A 66 -36.69 -19.56 4.81
N ILE A 67 -36.35 -18.55 4.00
CA ILE A 67 -37.28 -17.91 3.06
C ILE A 67 -37.84 -18.91 2.06
N ALA A 68 -37.03 -19.85 1.58
CA ALA A 68 -37.47 -20.89 0.64
C ALA A 68 -38.62 -21.76 1.20
N THR A 69 -38.64 -21.97 2.51
CA THR A 69 -39.70 -22.74 3.20
C THR A 69 -40.88 -21.90 3.68
N MET A 70 -40.82 -20.56 3.56
CA MET A 70 -41.87 -19.68 4.05
C MET A 70 -43.05 -19.57 3.06
N PRO A 71 -44.30 -19.61 3.55
CA PRO A 71 -45.47 -19.33 2.72
C PRO A 71 -45.43 -17.88 2.22
N ALA A 72 -46.05 -17.64 1.07
CA ALA A 72 -46.18 -16.29 0.54
C ALA A 72 -47.01 -15.42 1.49
N GLY A 73 -46.53 -14.18 1.73
CA GLY A 73 -47.18 -13.22 2.61
C GLY A 73 -46.19 -12.19 3.15
N ASP A 74 -46.70 -11.21 3.90
CA ASP A 74 -45.93 -10.05 4.38
C ASP A 74 -44.68 -10.43 5.17
N ALA A 75 -44.75 -11.51 5.96
CA ALA A 75 -43.60 -12.01 6.72
C ALA A 75 -42.47 -12.48 5.81
N ARG A 76 -42.78 -13.20 4.72
CA ARG A 76 -41.79 -13.62 3.73
C ARG A 76 -41.21 -12.43 2.98
N THR A 77 -42.05 -11.47 2.59
CA THR A 77 -41.61 -10.25 1.90
C THR A 77 -40.62 -9.44 2.74
N ARG A 78 -40.84 -9.31 4.05
CA ARG A 78 -39.91 -8.62 4.96
C ARG A 78 -38.55 -9.32 5.01
N GLU A 79 -38.54 -10.64 5.10
CA GLU A 79 -37.29 -11.42 5.11
C GLU A 79 -36.57 -11.34 3.75
N GLU A 80 -37.29 -11.33 2.63
CA GLU A 80 -36.71 -11.13 1.29
C GLU A 80 -36.10 -9.73 1.09
N ILE A 81 -36.68 -8.70 1.71
CA ILE A 81 -36.10 -7.34 1.74
C ILE A 81 -34.81 -7.36 2.57
N ARG A 82 -34.83 -7.99 3.75
CA ARG A 82 -33.63 -8.15 4.59
C ARG A 82 -32.53 -8.90 3.86
N LEU A 83 -32.85 -10.00 3.19
CA LEU A 83 -31.92 -10.78 2.40
C LEU A 83 -31.28 -9.94 1.29
N ARG A 84 -32.08 -9.13 0.57
CA ARG A 84 -31.56 -8.21 -0.45
C ARG A 84 -30.62 -7.16 0.13
N GLY A 85 -30.91 -6.64 1.32
CA GLY A 85 -30.01 -5.73 2.05
C GLY A 85 -28.66 -6.39 2.32
N LEU A 86 -28.66 -7.55 2.99
CA LEU A 86 -27.43 -8.27 3.33
C LEU A 86 -26.60 -8.65 2.10
N LYS A 87 -27.23 -9.05 1.00
CA LYS A 87 -26.53 -9.35 -0.27
C LYS A 87 -25.86 -8.12 -0.87
N ARG A 88 -26.53 -6.97 -0.86
CA ARG A 88 -25.95 -5.70 -1.34
C ARG A 88 -24.78 -5.26 -0.48
N ASP A 89 -24.90 -5.39 0.85
CA ASP A 89 -23.81 -5.03 1.76
C ASP A 89 -22.57 -5.92 1.52
N ARG A 90 -22.79 -7.22 1.25
CA ARG A 90 -21.70 -8.14 0.90
C ARG A 90 -21.06 -7.78 -0.44
N GLU A 91 -21.88 -7.53 -1.47
CA GLU A 91 -21.41 -7.13 -2.79
C GLU A 91 -20.61 -5.81 -2.74
N ALA A 92 -21.05 -4.83 -1.95
CA ALA A 92 -20.33 -3.58 -1.76
C ALA A 92 -18.94 -3.79 -1.13
N LEU A 93 -18.83 -4.67 -0.13
CA LEU A 93 -17.54 -5.01 0.49
C LEU A 93 -16.62 -5.79 -0.47
N GLU A 94 -17.19 -6.70 -1.27
CA GLU A 94 -16.44 -7.43 -2.31
C GLU A 94 -15.92 -6.45 -3.38
N ASP A 95 -16.73 -5.49 -3.81
CA ASP A 95 -16.33 -4.44 -4.75
C ASP A 95 -15.26 -3.51 -4.16
N GLU A 96 -15.35 -3.15 -2.88
CA GLU A 96 -14.33 -2.34 -2.20
C GLU A 96 -12.99 -3.07 -2.11
N GLN A 97 -13.00 -4.38 -1.81
CA GLN A 97 -11.82 -5.22 -1.89
C GLN A 97 -11.25 -5.27 -3.33
N LEU A 98 -12.09 -5.41 -4.36
CA LEU A 98 -11.65 -5.45 -5.75
C LEU A 98 -11.14 -4.08 -6.26
N GLY A 99 -11.67 -2.98 -5.72
CA GLY A 99 -11.46 -1.60 -6.19
C GLY A 99 -10.13 -0.95 -5.80
N GLY A 100 -9.42 -1.45 -4.78
CA GLY A 100 -8.14 -0.86 -4.40
C GLY A 100 -7.53 -1.31 -3.07
N GLN A 101 -8.29 -1.96 -2.20
CA GLN A 101 -7.79 -2.49 -0.94
C GLN A 101 -7.28 -3.93 -1.06
N GLY A 102 -7.85 -4.74 -1.95
CA GLY A 102 -7.46 -6.13 -2.19
C GLY A 102 -6.19 -6.32 -3.04
N GLY A 103 -6.01 -7.52 -3.59
CA GLY A 103 -4.73 -7.98 -4.15
C GLY A 103 -4.10 -7.08 -5.21
N ARG A 104 -4.89 -6.40 -6.06
CA ARG A 104 -4.40 -5.45 -7.06
C ARG A 104 -3.79 -4.19 -6.42
N GLY A 105 -4.43 -3.67 -5.38
CA GLY A 105 -3.91 -2.54 -4.62
C GLY A 105 -2.63 -2.90 -3.88
N ALA A 106 -2.63 -4.07 -3.23
CA ALA A 106 -1.46 -4.59 -2.53
C ALA A 106 -0.25 -4.73 -3.48
N PHE A 107 -0.47 -5.28 -4.67
CA PHE A 107 0.57 -5.38 -5.71
C PHE A 107 1.10 -4.02 -6.15
N ARG A 108 0.23 -3.02 -6.41
CA ARG A 108 0.67 -1.67 -6.80
C ARG A 108 1.54 -1.02 -5.72
N ARG A 109 1.12 -1.10 -4.46
CA ARG A 109 1.86 -0.56 -3.31
C ARG A 109 3.20 -1.26 -3.13
N GLN A 110 3.24 -2.59 -3.26
CA GLN A 110 4.48 -3.35 -3.20
C GLN A 110 5.45 -2.91 -4.31
N ARG A 111 4.95 -2.74 -5.54
CA ARG A 111 5.75 -2.24 -6.66
C ARG A 111 6.29 -0.83 -6.40
N GLU A 112 5.48 0.06 -5.82
CA GLU A 112 5.92 1.41 -5.46
C GLU A 112 6.99 1.41 -4.36
N LEU A 113 6.83 0.54 -3.36
CA LEU A 113 7.81 0.33 -2.29
C LEU A 113 9.14 -0.20 -2.84
N ASP A 114 9.10 -1.23 -3.69
CA ASP A 114 10.28 -1.78 -4.34
C ASP A 114 11.03 -0.71 -5.16
N ALA A 115 10.29 0.13 -5.88
CA ALA A 115 10.87 1.23 -6.65
C ALA A 115 11.56 2.27 -5.73
N ALA A 116 10.92 2.65 -4.63
CA ALA A 116 11.48 3.59 -3.66
C ALA A 116 12.73 3.02 -2.96
N GLN A 117 12.74 1.72 -2.63
CA GLN A 117 13.90 1.05 -2.05
C GLN A 117 15.09 1.01 -3.02
N ARG A 118 14.86 0.73 -4.31
CA ARG A 118 15.92 0.79 -5.32
C ARG A 118 16.46 2.21 -5.49
N GLN A 119 15.58 3.21 -5.45
CA GLN A 119 15.98 4.61 -5.52
C GLN A 119 16.85 5.00 -4.31
N LEU A 120 16.48 4.57 -3.10
CA LEU A 120 17.27 4.77 -1.89
C LEU A 120 18.68 4.16 -2.01
N ALA A 121 18.78 2.92 -2.50
CA ALA A 121 20.07 2.27 -2.70
C ALA A 121 20.96 3.05 -3.69
N GLY A 122 20.37 3.60 -4.75
CA GLY A 122 21.08 4.47 -5.70
C GLY A 122 21.61 5.74 -5.04
N TYR A 123 20.81 6.42 -4.21
CA TYR A 123 21.27 7.60 -3.48
C TYR A 123 22.38 7.30 -2.47
N GLN A 124 22.30 6.16 -1.77
CA GLN A 124 23.36 5.72 -0.86
C GLN A 124 24.68 5.42 -1.59
N ASP A 125 24.60 4.81 -2.78
CA ASP A 125 25.76 4.59 -3.65
C ASP A 125 26.36 5.92 -4.15
N CYS A 126 25.51 6.86 -4.58
CA CYS A 126 25.94 8.22 -4.93
C CYS A 126 26.69 8.89 -3.78
N LEU A 127 26.11 8.88 -2.58
CA LEU A 127 26.70 9.48 -1.39
C LEU A 127 28.08 8.87 -1.07
N ALA A 128 28.22 7.54 -1.19
CA ALA A 128 29.48 6.85 -0.98
C ALA A 128 30.55 7.24 -2.02
N GLN A 129 30.18 7.36 -3.30
CA GLN A 129 31.11 7.77 -4.35
C GLN A 129 31.55 9.23 -4.19
N VAL A 130 30.64 10.13 -3.83
CA VAL A 130 30.96 11.54 -3.56
C VAL A 130 31.85 11.66 -2.31
N GLN A 131 31.61 10.83 -1.28
CA GLN A 131 32.49 10.77 -0.10
C GLN A 131 33.90 10.31 -0.49
N ALA A 132 34.03 9.24 -1.30
CA ALA A 132 35.33 8.77 -1.77
C ALA A 132 36.05 9.85 -2.60
N ARG A 133 35.32 10.60 -3.43
CA ARG A 133 35.88 11.73 -4.17
C ARG A 133 36.34 12.86 -3.26
N HIS A 134 35.52 13.25 -2.28
CA HIS A 134 35.87 14.26 -1.27
C HIS A 134 37.20 13.92 -0.58
N ASP A 135 37.36 12.66 -0.17
CA ASP A 135 38.53 12.21 0.58
C ASP A 135 39.80 12.11 -0.28
N ALA A 136 39.64 11.91 -1.59
CA ALA A 136 40.73 11.92 -2.55
C ALA A 136 41.19 13.35 -2.95
N LEU A 137 40.40 14.38 -2.66
CA LEU A 137 40.75 15.77 -2.97
C LEU A 137 41.68 16.36 -1.89
N PRO A 138 42.62 17.24 -2.28
CA PRO A 138 43.49 17.94 -1.33
C PRO A 138 42.67 18.80 -0.35
N ALA A 139 43.21 18.96 0.86
CA ALA A 139 42.60 19.73 1.94
C ALA A 139 42.56 21.22 1.64
#